data_AF-A0A2G6CAA6-F1
#
_entry.id   AF-A0A2G6CAA6-F1
#
_cell.length_a   1.000
_cell.length_b   1.000
_cell.length_c   1.000
_cell.angle_alpha   90.00
_cell.angle_beta   90.00
_cell.angle_gamma   90.00
#
_symmetry.space_group_name_H-M   'P 1'
#
loop_
_entity.id
_entity.type
_entity.pdbx_description
1 polymer ?
#
loop_
_entity_poly.entity_id
_entity_poly.type
_entity_poly.pdbx_seq_one_letter_code
_entity_poly.pdbx_strand_id
1 'polypeptide(L)'
;EILTDPSYARQVVTLTYPHIGNVGVNEEDMESSQVYAAGLIVRDVPSLYSNWRGEESLPDYLSRNHVVAIADIDTRRLTRILREKGAQRGCIVAGGEPDDQAALTAAQTFPGLQGMDLAKEVTTAEPYTWTQGSWNLDPDVPRVSTAESSRFHVVAYDFGVKRNILRMLVDRGCYITVVPAETPAAEVLAMNPDGVFLSNGPGDPEPCEYAITAIKQILEKRVPVFGICLGHQLLGLASGATTMKMKFGHHGANHPVQDLATSKVMISSQNHGFAVDEETLPGTLKATHRSLFDNTLQGIERTDCPAFGFQGHPEASPGPHDVAPVFDRFIEIMQKNR
;
A
#
# COMPACT_ATOMS: atom_id res chain seq x y z
N GLU A 1 5.97 10.76 -0.11
CA GLU A 1 5.03 9.61 -0.05
C GLU A 1 5.38 8.45 -1.00
N ILE A 2 5.23 8.55 -2.33
CA ILE A 2 5.38 7.40 -3.27
C ILE A 2 6.72 6.66 -3.09
N LEU A 3 7.84 7.38 -3.05
CA LEU A 3 9.17 6.76 -2.92
C LEU A 3 9.33 5.94 -1.64
N THR A 4 8.64 6.35 -0.58
CA THR A 4 8.69 5.73 0.75
C THR A 4 7.53 4.77 1.02
N ASP A 5 6.70 4.45 0.04
CA ASP A 5 5.70 3.39 0.20
C ASP A 5 6.38 2.02 0.06
N PRO A 6 6.34 1.15 1.09
CA PRO A 6 6.97 -0.17 1.06
C PRO A 6 6.50 -1.06 -0.09
N SER A 7 5.30 -0.81 -0.61
CA SER A 7 4.72 -1.54 -1.74
C SER A 7 5.56 -1.42 -3.02
N TYR A 8 6.42 -0.39 -3.14
CA TYR A 8 7.37 -0.22 -4.26
C TYR A 8 8.70 -0.95 -4.08
N ALA A 9 8.88 -1.77 -3.04
CA ALA A 9 10.09 -2.57 -2.87
C ALA A 9 10.41 -3.38 -4.14
N ARG A 10 11.67 -3.32 -4.58
CA ARG A 10 12.18 -3.94 -5.83
C ARG A 10 11.56 -3.39 -7.13
N GLN A 11 10.83 -2.27 -7.08
CA GLN A 11 10.20 -1.66 -8.26
C GLN A 11 10.91 -0.37 -8.66
N VAL A 12 11.06 -0.17 -9.98
CA VAL A 12 11.52 1.10 -10.55
C VAL A 12 10.30 1.96 -10.88
N VAL A 13 10.17 3.10 -10.20
CA VAL A 13 8.99 3.96 -10.31
C VAL A 13 9.18 4.96 -11.45
N THR A 14 8.25 4.96 -12.42
CA THR A 14 8.20 5.97 -13.48
C THR A 14 7.03 6.92 -13.23
N LEU A 15 7.32 8.21 -13.06
CA LEU A 15 6.28 9.22 -12.85
C LEU A 15 5.90 9.92 -14.17
N THR A 16 4.60 10.05 -14.40
CA THR A 16 4.04 10.57 -15.66
C THR A 16 3.89 12.08 -15.68
N TYR A 17 3.70 12.71 -14.53
CA TYR A 17 3.75 14.17 -14.41
C TYR A 17 5.19 14.63 -14.67
N PRO A 18 5.42 15.63 -15.56
CA PRO A 18 6.76 15.86 -16.09
C PRO A 18 7.75 16.42 -15.06
N HIS A 19 7.31 17.33 -14.18
CA HIS A 19 8.18 18.00 -13.22
C HIS A 19 8.09 17.34 -11.85
N ILE A 20 9.13 16.62 -11.44
CA ILE A 20 9.16 15.89 -10.17
C ILE A 20 10.21 16.51 -9.25
N GLY A 21 9.79 16.92 -8.05
CA GLY A 21 10.65 17.57 -7.05
C GLY A 21 10.33 19.05 -6.80
N ASN A 22 9.26 19.58 -7.39
CA ASN A 22 8.86 21.00 -7.28
C ASN A 22 8.76 21.52 -5.84
N VAL A 23 8.38 20.66 -4.90
CA VAL A 23 8.15 21.02 -3.49
C VAL A 23 9.26 20.58 -2.55
N GLY A 24 10.31 19.95 -3.08
CA GLY A 24 11.39 19.39 -2.27
C GLY A 24 10.92 18.18 -1.49
N VAL A 25 11.57 17.91 -0.37
CA VAL A 25 11.29 16.78 0.51
C VAL A 25 11.27 17.24 1.97
N ASN A 26 10.45 16.61 2.80
CA ASN A 26 10.41 16.76 4.26
C ASN A 26 10.06 15.43 4.93
N GLU A 27 10.29 15.34 6.25
CA GLU A 27 10.05 14.10 7.00
C GLU A 27 8.56 13.76 7.22
N GLU A 28 7.67 14.76 7.24
CA GLU A 28 6.24 14.57 7.51
C GLU A 28 5.55 13.77 6.39
N ASP A 29 6.02 13.92 5.14
CA ASP A 29 5.50 13.26 3.93
C ASP A 29 6.06 11.83 3.72
N MET A 30 6.80 11.30 4.70
CA MET A 30 7.37 9.95 4.65
C MET A 30 6.37 8.92 5.12
N GLU A 31 6.04 7.98 4.24
CA GLU A 31 5.09 6.89 4.53
C GLU A 31 5.73 5.69 5.24
N SER A 32 7.05 5.68 5.39
CA SER A 32 7.80 4.65 6.11
C SER A 32 9.16 5.20 6.57
N SER A 33 10.05 4.33 7.07
CA SER A 33 11.38 4.70 7.57
C SER A 33 12.41 4.99 6.47
N GLN A 34 12.18 4.55 5.23
CA GLN A 34 13.18 4.63 4.15
C GLN A 34 12.54 4.72 2.76
N VAL A 35 13.36 4.97 1.74
CA VAL A 35 12.95 4.83 0.34
C VAL A 35 12.93 3.35 -0.04
N TYR A 36 11.78 2.84 -0.45
CA TYR A 36 11.61 1.45 -0.87
C TYR A 36 11.66 1.27 -2.39
N ALA A 37 11.35 2.33 -3.15
CA ALA A 37 11.52 2.30 -4.60
C ALA A 37 12.98 1.98 -4.97
N ALA A 38 13.18 0.97 -5.81
CA ALA A 38 14.51 0.53 -6.25
C ALA A 38 15.19 1.53 -7.19
N GLY A 39 14.39 2.41 -7.81
CA GLY A 39 14.88 3.53 -8.59
C GLY A 39 13.75 4.43 -9.06
N LEU A 40 14.12 5.62 -9.55
CA LEU A 40 13.18 6.64 -10.00
C LEU A 40 13.47 7.07 -11.45
N ILE A 41 12.43 7.13 -12.26
CA ILE A 41 12.47 7.59 -13.66
C ILE A 41 11.51 8.78 -13.81
N VAL A 42 12.04 9.92 -14.22
CA VAL A 42 11.26 11.15 -14.39
C VAL A 42 11.59 11.84 -15.71
N ARG A 43 10.72 12.76 -16.13
CA ARG A 43 10.99 13.58 -17.32
C ARG A 43 11.92 14.72 -16.98
N ASP A 44 11.64 15.46 -15.92
CA ASP A 44 12.36 16.67 -15.56
C ASP A 44 12.42 16.81 -14.03
N VAL A 45 13.57 17.26 -13.54
CA VAL A 45 13.76 17.64 -12.13
C VAL A 45 14.03 19.14 -12.11
N PRO A 46 13.23 19.94 -11.38
CA PRO A 46 13.41 21.38 -11.35
C PRO A 46 14.75 21.74 -10.70
N SER A 47 15.36 22.83 -11.17
CA SER A 47 16.64 23.33 -10.64
C SER A 47 16.55 23.80 -9.18
N LEU A 48 15.37 24.21 -8.74
CA LEU A 48 15.08 24.65 -7.37
C LEU A 48 13.71 24.09 -6.96
N TYR A 49 13.63 23.57 -5.73
CA TYR A 49 12.34 23.32 -5.09
C TYR A 49 11.80 24.60 -4.44
N SER A 50 10.49 24.79 -4.47
CA SER A 50 9.83 25.98 -3.92
C SER A 50 8.56 25.60 -3.17
N ASN A 51 8.72 25.33 -1.87
CA ASN A 51 7.64 25.11 -0.93
C ASN A 51 8.12 25.46 0.48
N TRP A 52 7.24 26.02 1.32
CA TRP A 52 7.58 26.37 2.70
C TRP A 52 7.86 25.16 3.58
N ARG A 53 7.37 23.97 3.21
CA ARG A 53 7.67 22.68 3.85
C ARG A 53 8.92 22.02 3.28
N GLY A 54 9.51 22.51 2.20
CA GLY A 54 10.67 21.87 1.58
C GLY A 54 11.91 22.06 2.45
N GLU A 55 12.57 20.96 2.82
CA GLU A 55 13.77 20.94 3.66
C GLU A 55 15.01 20.48 2.87
N GLU A 56 14.81 19.61 1.88
CA GLU A 56 15.87 19.02 1.05
C GLU A 56 15.43 18.97 -0.42
N SER A 57 16.40 19.04 -1.34
CA SER A 57 16.12 18.83 -2.77
C SER A 57 15.87 17.34 -3.06
N LEU A 58 15.07 17.03 -4.08
CA LEU A 58 14.85 15.63 -4.46
C LEU A 58 16.15 14.90 -4.86
N PRO A 59 17.08 15.48 -5.65
CA PRO A 59 18.36 14.85 -5.95
C PRO A 59 19.22 14.56 -4.72
N ASP A 60 19.30 15.50 -3.77
CA ASP A 60 20.08 15.31 -2.54
C ASP A 60 19.46 14.20 -1.68
N TYR A 61 18.13 14.22 -1.54
CA TYR A 61 17.39 13.19 -0.82
C TYR A 61 17.62 11.79 -1.42
N LEU A 62 17.57 11.64 -2.76
CA LEU A 62 17.81 10.37 -3.43
C LEU A 62 19.27 9.91 -3.25
N SER A 63 20.22 10.84 -3.35
CA SER A 63 21.66 10.54 -3.16
C SER A 63 21.95 10.08 -1.73
N ARG A 64 21.36 10.75 -0.73
CA ARG A 64 21.46 10.40 0.69
C ARG A 64 20.87 9.03 1.00
N ASN A 65 19.80 8.65 0.32
CA ASN A 65 19.15 7.34 0.46
C ASN A 65 19.73 6.26 -0.48
N HIS A 66 20.82 6.57 -1.21
CA HIS A 66 21.45 5.65 -2.15
C HIS A 66 20.52 5.09 -3.25
N VAL A 67 19.60 5.92 -3.73
CA VAL A 67 18.61 5.54 -4.74
C VAL A 67 19.07 5.98 -6.13
N VAL A 68 19.17 5.02 -7.05
CA VAL A 68 19.53 5.31 -8.45
C VAL A 68 18.31 5.92 -9.15
N ALA A 69 18.52 7.08 -9.80
CA ALA A 69 17.47 7.77 -10.54
C ALA A 69 17.97 8.32 -11.88
N ILE A 70 17.05 8.52 -12.82
CA ILE A 70 17.31 9.10 -14.14
C ILE A 70 16.22 10.11 -14.50
N ALA A 71 16.66 11.25 -15.07
CA ALA A 71 15.82 12.31 -15.59
C ALA A 71 16.07 12.50 -17.10
N ASP A 72 15.38 13.44 -17.73
CA ASP A 72 15.56 13.83 -19.14
C ASP A 72 15.27 12.75 -20.18
N ILE A 73 14.41 11.79 -19.84
CA ILE A 73 13.90 10.79 -20.79
C ILE A 73 12.43 11.04 -21.18
N ASP A 74 12.01 10.45 -22.29
CA ASP A 74 10.60 10.45 -22.70
C ASP A 74 9.79 9.44 -21.86
N THR A 75 9.37 9.88 -20.67
CA THR A 75 8.52 9.07 -19.78
C THR A 75 7.18 8.71 -20.43
N ARG A 76 6.64 9.55 -21.32
CA ARG A 76 5.41 9.25 -22.06
C ARG A 76 5.59 8.05 -22.99
N ARG A 77 6.72 7.96 -23.70
CA ARG A 77 7.06 6.78 -24.51
C ARG A 77 7.17 5.52 -23.65
N LEU A 78 7.85 5.60 -22.50
CA LEU A 78 7.96 4.48 -21.58
C LEU A 78 6.58 4.03 -21.06
N THR A 79 5.73 4.95 -20.62
CA THR A 79 4.37 4.64 -20.16
C THR A 79 3.53 3.97 -21.24
N ARG A 80 3.62 4.43 -22.50
CA ARG A 80 2.92 3.77 -23.63
C ARG A 80 3.41 2.34 -23.85
N ILE A 81 4.72 2.13 -23.79
CA ILE A 81 5.32 0.79 -23.93
C ILE A 81 4.80 -0.14 -22.82
N LEU A 82 4.79 0.32 -21.56
CA LEU A 82 4.30 -0.48 -20.43
C LEU A 82 2.80 -0.79 -20.51
N ARG A 83 1.98 0.19 -20.94
CA ARG A 83 0.54 -0.04 -21.17
C ARG A 83 0.30 -1.06 -22.29
N GLU A 84 1.03 -0.96 -23.39
CA GLU A 84 0.84 -1.80 -24.58
C GLU A 84 1.40 -3.21 -24.38
N LYS A 85 2.61 -3.34 -23.82
CA LYS A 85 3.34 -4.61 -23.68
C LYS A 85 3.27 -5.23 -22.27
N GLY A 86 2.71 -4.52 -21.30
CA GLY A 86 2.71 -4.91 -19.89
C GLY A 86 3.95 -4.45 -19.14
N ALA A 87 3.94 -4.67 -17.83
CA ALA A 87 5.05 -4.38 -16.93
C ALA A 87 6.32 -5.10 -17.39
N GLN A 88 7.45 -4.41 -17.36
CA GLN A 88 8.75 -4.93 -17.79
C GLN A 88 9.78 -4.79 -16.67
N ARG A 89 10.75 -5.69 -16.72
CA ARG A 89 11.95 -5.61 -15.89
C ARG A 89 12.87 -4.55 -16.49
N GLY A 90 13.52 -3.77 -15.63
CA GLY A 90 14.39 -2.67 -16.04
C GLY A 90 15.59 -2.54 -15.12
N CYS A 91 16.63 -1.88 -15.62
CA CYS A 91 17.83 -1.54 -14.88
C CYS A 91 18.17 -0.08 -15.20
N ILE A 92 18.56 0.69 -14.18
CA ILE A 92 19.12 2.03 -14.33
C ILE A 92 20.58 1.95 -13.93
N VAL A 93 21.46 2.50 -14.77
CA VAL A 93 22.89 2.65 -14.47
C VAL A 93 23.19 4.14 -14.49
N ALA A 94 23.76 4.65 -13.40
CA ALA A 94 24.16 6.04 -13.25
C ALA A 94 25.62 6.12 -12.79
N GLY A 95 26.40 7.01 -13.41
CA GLY A 95 27.83 7.19 -13.14
C GLY A 95 28.74 6.42 -14.10
N GLY A 96 30.01 6.83 -14.16
CA GLY A 96 31.02 6.23 -15.03
C GLY A 96 30.67 6.30 -16.53
N GLU A 97 31.08 5.27 -17.27
CA GLU A 97 30.61 4.98 -18.63
C GLU A 97 29.57 3.85 -18.54
N PRO A 98 28.26 4.15 -18.69
CA PRO A 98 27.21 3.12 -18.63
C PRO A 98 27.41 2.05 -19.72
N ASP A 99 27.40 0.78 -19.31
CA ASP A 99 27.43 -0.36 -20.22
C ASP A 99 26.00 -0.87 -20.49
N ASP A 100 25.50 -0.56 -21.68
CA ASP A 100 24.17 -0.96 -22.14
C ASP A 100 23.96 -2.49 -22.08
N GLN A 101 25.01 -3.27 -22.37
CA GLN A 101 24.92 -4.73 -22.38
C GLN A 101 24.82 -5.27 -20.95
N ALA A 102 25.59 -4.72 -20.01
CA ALA A 102 25.50 -5.06 -18.60
C ALA A 102 24.13 -4.68 -18.02
N ALA A 103 23.60 -3.49 -18.34
CA ALA A 103 22.29 -3.03 -17.91
C ALA A 103 21.16 -3.95 -18.44
N LEU A 104 21.24 -4.33 -19.72
CA LEU A 104 20.28 -5.25 -20.32
C LEU A 104 20.35 -6.64 -19.68
N THR A 105 21.55 -7.17 -19.44
CA THR A 105 21.73 -8.45 -18.74
C THR A 105 21.14 -8.40 -17.34
N ALA A 106 21.44 -7.36 -16.55
CA ALA A 106 20.88 -7.18 -15.21
C ALA A 106 19.34 -7.16 -15.22
N ALA A 107 18.74 -6.42 -16.16
CA ALA A 107 17.29 -6.37 -16.33
C ALA A 107 16.69 -7.75 -16.69
N GLN A 108 17.34 -8.52 -17.56
CA GLN A 108 16.89 -9.84 -17.99
C GLN A 108 17.04 -10.91 -16.90
N THR A 109 18.07 -10.81 -16.07
CA THR A 109 18.33 -11.76 -14.96
C THR A 109 17.46 -11.52 -13.74
N PHE A 110 16.81 -10.36 -13.60
CA PHE A 110 15.87 -10.13 -12.51
C PHE A 110 14.72 -11.15 -12.58
N PRO A 111 14.42 -11.91 -11.51
CA PRO A 111 13.43 -12.99 -11.59
C PRO A 111 12.00 -12.48 -11.80
N GLY A 112 11.73 -11.21 -11.47
CA GLY A 112 10.41 -10.60 -11.55
C GLY A 112 9.61 -10.80 -10.26
N LEU A 113 8.61 -9.94 -10.04
CA LEU A 113 7.85 -9.92 -8.77
C LEU A 113 6.89 -11.09 -8.55
N GLN A 114 6.59 -11.87 -9.60
CA GLN A 114 5.65 -12.99 -9.48
C GLN A 114 6.32 -14.13 -8.72
N GLY A 115 5.63 -14.64 -7.69
CA GLY A 115 6.19 -15.64 -6.77
C GLY A 115 7.20 -15.09 -5.77
N MET A 116 7.39 -13.76 -5.67
CA MET A 116 8.25 -13.15 -4.65
C MET A 116 7.42 -12.68 -3.45
N ASP A 117 7.65 -13.32 -2.30
CA ASP A 117 7.23 -12.82 -0.99
C ASP A 117 8.18 -11.72 -0.53
N LEU A 118 7.80 -10.48 -0.83
CA LEU A 118 8.53 -9.28 -0.40
C LEU A 118 7.99 -8.73 0.92
N ALA A 119 6.82 -9.18 1.40
CA ALA A 119 6.24 -8.74 2.66
C ALA A 119 7.18 -9.04 3.84
N LYS A 120 7.78 -10.23 3.88
CA LYS A 120 8.79 -10.58 4.89
C LYS A 120 10.11 -9.80 4.76
N GLU A 121 10.41 -9.22 3.60
CA GLU A 121 11.63 -8.41 3.41
C GLU A 121 11.48 -7.00 4.00
N VAL A 122 10.24 -6.51 4.15
CA VAL A 122 9.97 -5.11 4.53
C VAL A 122 9.25 -4.96 5.87
N THR A 123 8.78 -6.05 6.46
CA THR A 123 8.11 -6.09 7.77
C THR A 123 9.02 -5.66 8.91
N THR A 124 8.44 -5.17 10.01
CA THR A 124 9.15 -4.98 11.28
C THR A 124 9.73 -6.29 11.83
N ALA A 125 10.88 -6.20 12.48
CA ALA A 125 11.53 -7.34 13.11
C ALA A 125 10.86 -7.74 14.44
N GLU A 126 10.42 -6.75 15.22
CA GLU A 126 9.79 -6.95 16.52
C GLU A 126 8.46 -6.19 16.59
N PRO A 127 7.48 -6.68 17.37
CA PRO A 127 6.25 -5.95 17.61
C PRO A 127 6.50 -4.57 18.23
N TYR A 128 5.72 -3.57 17.83
CA TYR A 128 5.76 -2.24 18.42
C TYR A 128 4.38 -1.62 18.54
N THR A 129 4.28 -0.60 19.39
CA THR A 129 3.05 0.14 19.59
C THR A 129 3.03 1.40 18.73
N TRP A 130 1.91 1.69 18.09
CA TRP A 130 1.67 2.94 17.37
C TRP A 130 0.49 3.70 17.95
N THR A 131 0.72 4.97 18.30
CA THR A 131 -0.26 5.85 18.96
C THR A 131 -0.35 7.23 18.32
N GLN A 132 0.32 7.44 17.18
CA GLN A 132 0.40 8.73 16.50
C GLN A 132 -0.68 8.85 15.41
N GLY A 133 -1.47 9.91 15.41
CA GLY A 133 -2.51 10.19 14.42
C GLY A 133 -2.04 10.98 13.20
N SER A 134 -2.98 11.52 12.43
CA SER A 134 -2.68 12.23 11.18
C SER A 134 -2.11 13.63 11.42
N TRP A 135 -1.35 14.10 10.43
CA TRP A 135 -0.82 15.46 10.39
C TRP A 135 -1.94 16.49 10.15
N ASN A 136 -1.82 17.67 10.76
CA ASN A 136 -2.73 18.79 10.55
C ASN A 136 -1.95 20.10 10.30
N LEU A 137 -2.42 20.88 9.32
CA LEU A 137 -1.90 22.21 9.01
C LEU A 137 -2.39 23.28 9.99
N ASP A 138 -3.58 23.09 10.57
CA ASP A 138 -4.23 24.04 11.45
C ASP A 138 -3.35 24.29 12.70
N PRO A 139 -2.85 25.52 12.91
CA PRO A 139 -1.98 25.83 14.04
C PRO A 139 -2.71 25.77 15.38
N ASP A 140 -4.05 25.81 15.39
CA ASP A 140 -4.87 25.81 16.59
C ASP A 140 -5.21 24.39 17.09
N VAL A 141 -4.85 23.37 16.32
CA VAL A 141 -5.02 21.94 16.66
C VAL A 141 -3.64 21.32 16.87
N PRO A 142 -3.48 20.35 17.79
CA PRO A 142 -2.24 19.58 17.85
C PRO A 142 -1.89 19.04 16.47
N ARG A 143 -0.65 19.29 16.02
CA ARG A 143 -0.17 18.88 14.70
C ARG A 143 -0.38 17.40 14.42
N VAL A 144 -0.43 16.60 15.49
CA VAL A 144 -0.71 15.17 15.43
C VAL A 144 -1.64 14.79 16.58
N SER A 145 -2.70 14.03 16.28
CA SER A 145 -3.56 13.44 17.31
C SER A 145 -2.84 12.27 18.02
N THR A 146 -3.26 11.90 19.23
CA THR A 146 -2.66 10.77 19.99
C THR A 146 -3.72 9.79 20.47
N ALA A 147 -3.33 8.53 20.66
CA ALA A 147 -4.18 7.45 21.16
C ALA A 147 -4.57 7.56 22.65
N GLU A 148 -4.45 8.75 23.28
CA GLU A 148 -4.73 8.94 24.72
C GLU A 148 -6.19 8.64 25.09
N SER A 149 -7.12 8.80 24.14
CA SER A 149 -8.54 8.45 24.28
C SER A 149 -8.94 7.20 23.50
N SER A 150 -7.99 6.30 23.21
CA SER A 150 -8.27 5.11 22.39
C SER A 150 -9.30 4.20 23.05
N ARG A 151 -10.29 3.83 22.25
CA ARG A 151 -11.41 2.98 22.64
C ARG A 151 -11.23 1.55 22.19
N PHE A 152 -10.42 1.30 21.15
CA PHE A 152 -10.25 -0.01 20.52
C PHE A 152 -8.78 -0.40 20.50
N HIS A 153 -8.49 -1.69 20.72
CA HIS A 153 -7.19 -2.29 20.47
C HIS A 153 -7.20 -3.01 19.13
N VAL A 154 -6.39 -2.53 18.20
CA VAL A 154 -6.18 -3.16 16.89
C VAL A 154 -4.81 -3.81 16.86
N VAL A 155 -4.73 -5.07 16.42
CA VAL A 155 -3.47 -5.71 16.05
C VAL A 155 -3.31 -5.62 14.54
N ALA A 156 -2.26 -4.94 14.08
CA ALA A 156 -1.97 -4.73 12.67
C ALA A 156 -0.80 -5.61 12.21
N TYR A 157 -1.04 -6.49 11.25
CA TYR A 157 0.06 -7.18 10.56
C TYR A 157 0.80 -6.20 9.68
N ASP A 158 2.12 -6.11 9.87
CA ASP A 158 3.01 -5.31 9.04
C ASP A 158 3.51 -6.15 7.87
N PHE A 159 2.89 -6.00 6.72
CA PHE A 159 3.40 -6.55 5.46
C PHE A 159 4.20 -5.51 4.65
N GLY A 160 4.63 -4.41 5.27
CA GLY A 160 5.08 -3.19 4.60
C GLY A 160 4.10 -2.04 4.81
N VAL A 161 3.66 -1.84 6.06
CA VAL A 161 2.60 -0.90 6.39
C VAL A 161 3.02 0.55 6.14
N LYS A 162 2.14 1.29 5.46
CA LYS A 162 2.25 2.75 5.36
C LYS A 162 1.83 3.42 6.66
N ARG A 163 2.60 4.41 7.09
CA ARG A 163 2.33 5.20 8.31
C ARG A 163 0.94 5.82 8.28
N ASN A 164 0.44 6.31 7.14
CA ASN A 164 -0.85 6.98 7.12
C ASN A 164 -2.04 6.06 7.43
N ILE A 165 -1.91 4.75 7.17
CA ILE A 165 -2.90 3.76 7.62
C ILE A 165 -2.99 3.76 9.15
N LEU A 166 -1.83 3.68 9.82
CA LEU A 166 -1.76 3.65 11.27
C LEU A 166 -2.28 4.96 11.88
N ARG A 167 -1.90 6.08 11.27
CA ARG A 167 -2.39 7.43 11.65
C ARG A 167 -3.91 7.53 11.59
N MET A 168 -4.51 7.11 10.49
CA MET A 168 -5.97 7.18 10.30
C MET A 168 -6.78 6.22 11.18
N LEU A 169 -6.17 5.11 11.61
CA LEU A 169 -6.74 4.23 12.63
C LEU A 169 -6.68 4.90 14.02
N VAL A 170 -5.56 5.53 14.37
CA VAL A 170 -5.44 6.28 15.64
C VAL A 170 -6.44 7.42 15.72
N ASP A 171 -6.63 8.18 14.64
CA ASP A 171 -7.62 9.27 14.58
C ASP A 171 -9.06 8.79 14.87
N ARG A 172 -9.30 7.49 14.70
CA ARG A 172 -10.58 6.83 14.95
C ARG A 172 -10.66 6.15 16.31
N GLY A 173 -9.70 6.42 17.19
CA GLY A 173 -9.66 5.91 18.55
C GLY A 173 -9.11 4.48 18.65
N CYS A 174 -8.24 4.07 17.73
CA CYS A 174 -7.50 2.81 17.85
C CYS A 174 -6.15 3.02 18.54
N TYR A 175 -5.87 2.19 19.53
CA TYR A 175 -4.52 1.88 19.97
C TYR A 175 -4.03 0.69 19.14
N ILE A 176 -2.84 0.79 18.54
CA ILE A 176 -2.38 -0.20 17.57
C ILE A 176 -1.15 -0.92 18.09
N THR A 177 -1.19 -2.25 18.06
CA THR A 177 -0.02 -3.11 18.18
C THR A 177 0.33 -3.62 16.79
N VAL A 178 1.47 -3.18 16.26
CA VAL A 178 1.98 -3.62 14.97
C VAL A 178 2.83 -4.87 15.20
N VAL A 179 2.59 -5.92 14.42
CA VAL A 179 3.27 -7.21 14.55
C VAL A 179 3.94 -7.62 13.23
N PRO A 180 5.07 -8.36 13.28
CA PRO A 180 5.73 -8.89 12.09
C PRO A 180 4.79 -9.70 11.18
N ALA A 181 5.12 -9.76 9.89
CA ALA A 181 4.34 -10.46 8.87
C ALA A 181 4.05 -11.94 9.23
N GLU A 182 5.03 -12.62 9.84
CA GLU A 182 4.99 -14.05 10.18
C GLU A 182 4.40 -14.35 11.57
N THR A 183 3.86 -13.34 12.27
CA THR A 183 3.29 -13.52 13.62
C THR A 183 2.18 -14.57 13.61
N PRO A 184 2.24 -15.63 14.44
CA PRO A 184 1.18 -16.64 14.47
C PRO A 184 -0.15 -16.08 14.95
N ALA A 185 -1.27 -16.55 14.37
CA ALA A 185 -2.60 -16.13 14.79
C ALA A 185 -2.89 -16.41 16.28
N ALA A 186 -2.32 -17.47 16.85
CA ALA A 186 -2.48 -17.76 18.27
C ALA A 186 -1.93 -16.63 19.16
N GLU A 187 -0.80 -16.02 18.79
CA GLU A 187 -0.21 -14.89 19.51
C GLU A 187 -1.05 -13.63 19.34
N VAL A 188 -1.49 -13.34 18.11
CA VAL A 188 -2.40 -12.21 17.83
C VAL A 188 -3.71 -12.33 18.62
N LEU A 189 -4.31 -13.52 18.66
CA LEU A 189 -5.55 -13.76 19.40
C LEU A 189 -5.34 -13.68 20.92
N ALA A 190 -4.17 -14.06 21.43
CA ALA A 190 -3.83 -13.93 22.85
C ALA A 190 -3.76 -12.47 23.33
N MET A 191 -3.56 -11.52 22.40
CA MET A 191 -3.62 -10.08 22.69
C MET A 191 -5.05 -9.56 22.91
N ASN A 192 -6.08 -10.38 22.68
CA ASN A 192 -7.50 -10.03 22.77
C ASN A 192 -7.87 -8.75 21.98
N PRO A 193 -7.52 -8.65 20.68
CA PRO A 193 -7.81 -7.46 19.89
C PRO A 193 -9.32 -7.26 19.68
N ASP A 194 -9.76 -6.00 19.69
CA ASP A 194 -11.09 -5.62 19.22
C ASP A 194 -11.21 -5.80 17.69
N GLY A 195 -10.09 -5.75 16.97
CA GLY A 195 -10.02 -6.01 15.54
C GLY A 195 -8.60 -6.30 15.06
N VAL A 196 -8.48 -7.04 13.96
CA VAL A 196 -7.22 -7.31 13.27
C VAL A 196 -7.19 -6.54 11.96
N PHE A 197 -6.07 -5.88 11.71
CA PHE A 197 -5.82 -5.14 10.49
C PHE A 197 -4.72 -5.79 9.65
N LEU A 198 -4.92 -5.87 8.34
CA LEU A 198 -3.98 -6.45 7.38
C LEU A 198 -3.47 -5.33 6.46
N SER A 199 -2.20 -4.95 6.58
CA SER A 199 -1.67 -3.80 5.85
C SER A 199 -1.51 -4.01 4.35
N ASN A 200 -1.18 -2.92 3.65
CA ASN A 200 -0.55 -2.99 2.34
C ASN A 200 0.84 -3.65 2.42
N GLY A 201 1.42 -3.93 1.27
CA GLY A 201 2.76 -4.50 1.17
C GLY A 201 3.18 -4.77 -0.28
N PRO A 202 4.47 -5.05 -0.52
CA PRO A 202 5.00 -5.39 -1.83
C PRO A 202 4.86 -6.87 -2.18
N GLY A 203 5.06 -7.17 -3.46
CA GLY A 203 5.24 -8.55 -3.94
C GLY A 203 3.94 -9.26 -4.29
N ASP A 204 4.06 -10.57 -4.42
CA ASP A 204 2.98 -11.49 -4.75
C ASP A 204 2.30 -11.98 -3.45
N PRO A 205 0.96 -11.96 -3.33
CA PRO A 205 0.27 -12.46 -2.15
C PRO A 205 0.30 -13.99 -2.02
N GLU A 206 0.40 -14.75 -3.11
CA GLU A 206 0.26 -16.22 -3.08
C GLU A 206 1.31 -16.93 -2.21
N PRO A 207 2.60 -16.55 -2.24
CA PRO A 207 3.63 -17.22 -1.44
C PRO A 207 3.59 -16.89 0.05
N CYS A 208 2.71 -15.97 0.50
CA CYS A 208 2.58 -15.57 1.90
C CYS A 208 1.76 -16.59 2.71
N GLU A 209 2.11 -17.88 2.66
CA GLU A 209 1.34 -18.98 3.27
C GLU A 209 1.13 -18.82 4.78
N TYR A 210 2.12 -18.23 5.47
CA TYR A 210 2.05 -17.91 6.90
C TYR A 210 0.86 -16.97 7.19
N ALA A 211 0.73 -15.89 6.41
CA ALA A 211 -0.32 -14.90 6.59
C ALA A 211 -1.68 -15.48 6.21
N ILE A 212 -1.76 -16.22 5.10
CA ILE A 212 -3.00 -16.90 4.66
C ILE A 212 -3.51 -17.85 5.76
N THR A 213 -2.60 -18.62 6.37
CA THR A 213 -2.92 -19.55 7.46
C THR A 213 -3.38 -18.81 8.71
N ALA A 214 -2.66 -17.76 9.12
CA ALA A 214 -3.02 -16.96 10.28
C ALA A 214 -4.39 -16.28 10.11
N ILE A 215 -4.66 -15.69 8.93
CA ILE A 215 -5.92 -15.03 8.63
C ILE A 215 -7.09 -16.03 8.69
N LYS A 216 -6.94 -17.25 8.16
CA LYS A 216 -7.97 -18.31 8.28
C LYS A 216 -8.33 -18.56 9.74
N GLN A 217 -7.33 -18.75 10.61
CA GLN A 217 -7.53 -19.01 12.04
C GLN A 217 -8.18 -17.82 12.76
N ILE A 218 -7.83 -16.59 12.40
CA ILE A 218 -8.45 -15.37 12.98
C ILE A 218 -9.93 -15.27 12.57
N LEU A 219 -10.24 -15.57 11.30
CA LEU A 219 -11.62 -15.53 10.79
C LEU A 219 -12.51 -16.56 11.48
N GLU A 220 -12.00 -17.73 11.84
CA GLU A 220 -12.72 -18.75 12.63
C GLU A 220 -13.13 -18.24 14.02
N LYS A 221 -12.36 -17.32 14.60
CA LYS A 221 -12.67 -16.69 15.89
C LYS A 221 -13.62 -15.51 15.77
N ARG A 222 -14.03 -15.14 14.56
CA ARG A 222 -14.98 -14.04 14.27
C ARG A 222 -14.53 -12.69 14.82
N VAL A 223 -13.22 -12.49 15.00
CA VAL A 223 -12.64 -11.18 15.28
C VAL A 223 -12.84 -10.30 14.04
N PRO A 224 -13.22 -9.02 14.18
CA PRO A 224 -13.28 -8.09 13.04
C PRO A 224 -11.97 -8.05 12.26
N VAL A 225 -12.03 -8.22 10.93
CA VAL A 225 -10.84 -8.14 10.07
C VAL A 225 -11.02 -7.10 8.98
N PHE A 226 -10.02 -6.24 8.80
CA PHE A 226 -9.97 -5.30 7.68
C PHE A 226 -8.63 -5.39 6.95
N GLY A 227 -8.65 -5.61 5.64
CA GLY A 227 -7.45 -5.65 4.80
C GLY A 227 -7.39 -4.59 3.71
N ILE A 228 -6.21 -4.00 3.52
CA ILE A 228 -5.93 -2.97 2.49
C ILE A 228 -4.87 -3.48 1.50
N CYS A 229 -5.09 -3.31 0.20
CA CYS A 229 -4.16 -3.70 -0.87
C CYS A 229 -3.70 -5.16 -0.76
N LEU A 230 -2.48 -5.42 -0.27
CA LEU A 230 -1.99 -6.78 -0.02
C LEU A 230 -2.86 -7.50 1.01
N GLY A 231 -3.26 -6.84 2.09
CA GLY A 231 -4.18 -7.40 3.08
C GLY A 231 -5.55 -7.76 2.51
N HIS A 232 -6.04 -7.01 1.50
CA HIS A 232 -7.27 -7.38 0.77
C HIS A 232 -7.08 -8.68 -0.02
N GLN A 233 -5.94 -8.83 -0.69
CA GLN A 233 -5.62 -10.03 -1.47
C GLN A 233 -5.44 -11.26 -0.57
N LEU A 234 -4.71 -11.11 0.54
CA LEU A 234 -4.51 -12.15 1.54
C LEU A 234 -5.84 -12.58 2.17
N LEU A 235 -6.77 -11.64 2.43
CA LEU A 235 -8.12 -11.97 2.88
C LEU A 235 -8.90 -12.77 1.82
N GLY A 236 -8.77 -12.41 0.54
CA GLY A 236 -9.35 -13.16 -0.58
C GLY A 236 -8.84 -14.60 -0.63
N LEU A 237 -7.51 -14.78 -0.63
CA LEU A 237 -6.85 -16.09 -0.62
C LEU A 237 -7.20 -16.92 0.62
N ALA A 238 -7.18 -16.31 1.80
CA ALA A 238 -7.56 -16.97 3.05
C ALA A 238 -9.03 -17.44 3.04
N SER A 239 -9.88 -16.77 2.26
CA SER A 239 -11.29 -17.11 2.12
C SER A 239 -11.57 -18.10 0.99
N GLY A 240 -10.57 -18.43 0.15
CA GLY A 240 -10.69 -19.43 -0.93
C GLY A 240 -10.82 -18.86 -2.34
N ALA A 241 -10.66 -17.55 -2.53
CA ALA A 241 -10.51 -16.96 -3.87
C ALA A 241 -9.08 -17.14 -4.41
N THR A 242 -8.85 -16.79 -5.67
CA THR A 242 -7.53 -16.76 -6.30
C THR A 242 -7.08 -15.34 -6.62
N THR A 243 -5.79 -15.15 -6.88
CA THR A 243 -5.23 -13.88 -7.33
C THR A 243 -4.67 -13.99 -8.74
N MET A 244 -4.58 -12.86 -9.43
CA MET A 244 -4.02 -12.76 -10.77
C MET A 244 -3.06 -11.57 -10.86
N LYS A 245 -1.96 -11.76 -11.58
CA LYS A 245 -1.07 -10.66 -11.94
C LYS A 245 -1.69 -9.83 -13.05
N MET A 246 -1.80 -8.53 -12.81
CA MET A 246 -2.34 -7.58 -13.78
C MET A 246 -1.30 -7.28 -14.86
N LYS A 247 -1.78 -6.86 -16.05
CA LYS A 247 -0.90 -6.53 -17.19
C LYS A 247 0.13 -5.44 -16.83
N PHE A 248 -0.32 -4.35 -16.21
CA PHE A 248 0.53 -3.25 -15.73
C PHE A 248 0.09 -2.68 -14.37
N GLY A 249 -0.96 -3.25 -13.76
CA GLY A 249 -1.48 -2.83 -12.46
C GLY A 249 -2.14 -1.45 -12.45
N HIS A 250 -2.50 -0.99 -11.26
CA HIS A 250 -3.00 0.36 -11.01
C HIS A 250 -2.05 1.14 -10.12
N HIS A 251 -1.57 2.27 -10.64
CA HIS A 251 -0.59 3.13 -9.99
C HIS A 251 -0.97 4.59 -10.26
N GLY A 252 -1.69 5.21 -9.34
CA GLY A 252 -2.20 6.57 -9.52
C GLY A 252 -3.22 7.01 -8.47
N ALA A 253 -3.55 8.29 -8.48
CA ALA A 253 -4.43 8.94 -7.50
C ALA A 253 -5.71 9.52 -8.13
N ASN A 254 -6.13 8.97 -9.27
CA ASN A 254 -7.29 9.44 -10.03
C ASN A 254 -8.23 8.28 -10.42
N HIS A 255 -8.13 7.14 -9.73
CA HIS A 255 -8.78 5.91 -10.16
C HIS A 255 -10.22 5.83 -9.65
N PRO A 256 -11.24 5.81 -10.54
CA PRO A 256 -12.62 5.77 -10.12
C PRO A 256 -13.02 4.35 -9.68
N VAL A 257 -13.55 4.25 -8.47
CA VAL A 257 -14.08 3.00 -7.89
C VAL A 257 -15.54 3.20 -7.53
N GLN A 258 -16.40 2.29 -7.96
CA GLN A 258 -17.81 2.30 -7.62
C GLN A 258 -18.09 1.34 -6.47
N ASP A 259 -18.80 1.83 -5.44
CA ASP A 259 -19.50 1.00 -4.48
C ASP A 259 -20.74 0.38 -5.15
N LEU A 260 -20.78 -0.95 -5.21
CA LEU A 260 -21.83 -1.69 -5.91
C LEU A 260 -23.18 -1.62 -5.19
N ALA A 261 -23.20 -1.42 -3.88
CA ALA A 261 -24.44 -1.36 -3.12
C ALA A 261 -25.15 -0.01 -3.28
N THR A 262 -24.38 1.07 -3.35
CA THR A 262 -24.90 2.44 -3.39
C THR A 262 -24.84 3.09 -4.77
N SER A 263 -24.12 2.47 -5.72
CA SER A 263 -23.71 3.07 -7.00
C SER A 263 -22.85 4.32 -6.88
N LYS A 264 -22.41 4.70 -5.68
CA LYS A 264 -21.57 5.88 -5.45
C LYS A 264 -20.18 5.63 -6.03
N VAL A 265 -19.64 6.64 -6.71
CA VAL A 265 -18.27 6.64 -7.25
C VAL A 265 -17.37 7.44 -6.32
N MET A 266 -16.17 6.92 -6.08
CA MET A 266 -15.10 7.53 -5.30
C MET A 266 -13.84 7.57 -6.15
N ILE A 267 -13.07 8.66 -6.07
CA ILE A 267 -11.74 8.71 -6.66
C ILE A 267 -10.75 8.17 -5.63
N SER A 268 -9.90 7.24 -6.05
CA SER A 268 -9.02 6.49 -5.14
C SER A 268 -7.55 6.58 -5.54
N SER A 269 -6.70 6.39 -4.53
CA SER A 269 -5.29 6.04 -4.71
C SER A 269 -5.13 4.55 -4.90
N GLN A 270 -4.30 4.16 -5.85
CA GLN A 270 -4.05 2.78 -6.24
C GLN A 270 -2.54 2.56 -6.39
N ASN A 271 -2.07 1.44 -5.83
CA ASN A 271 -0.69 0.96 -6.00
C ASN A 271 -0.68 -0.57 -5.90
N HIS A 272 -1.12 -1.26 -6.95
CA HIS A 272 -1.15 -2.72 -6.97
C HIS A 272 -0.91 -3.32 -8.35
N GLY A 273 -0.08 -4.36 -8.41
CA GLY A 273 0.21 -5.15 -9.61
C GLY A 273 -0.56 -6.48 -9.69
N PHE A 274 -1.28 -6.83 -8.63
CA PHE A 274 -2.09 -8.05 -8.50
C PHE A 274 -3.53 -7.68 -8.16
N ALA A 275 -4.48 -8.55 -8.45
CA ALA A 275 -5.89 -8.40 -8.10
C ALA A 275 -6.47 -9.74 -7.67
N VAL A 276 -7.50 -9.71 -6.82
CA VAL A 276 -8.34 -10.88 -6.55
C VAL A 276 -9.24 -11.13 -7.77
N ASP A 277 -9.33 -12.38 -8.21
CA ASP A 277 -10.20 -12.77 -9.31
C ASP A 277 -11.65 -12.86 -8.82
N GLU A 278 -12.53 -12.07 -9.44
CA GLU A 278 -13.95 -12.04 -9.06
C GLU A 278 -14.67 -13.34 -9.43
N GLU A 279 -14.24 -14.02 -10.50
CA GLU A 279 -14.88 -15.25 -10.98
C GLU A 279 -14.67 -16.44 -10.02
N THR A 280 -13.66 -16.36 -9.16
CA THR A 280 -13.33 -17.42 -8.19
C THR A 280 -13.81 -17.14 -6.78
N LEU A 281 -14.59 -16.06 -6.57
CA LEU A 281 -15.14 -15.76 -5.25
C LEU A 281 -16.04 -16.91 -4.75
N PRO A 282 -15.74 -17.50 -3.58
CA PRO A 282 -16.63 -18.49 -2.97
C PRO A 282 -17.91 -17.82 -2.46
N GLY A 283 -18.97 -18.60 -2.22
CA GLY A 283 -20.25 -18.06 -1.72
C GLY A 283 -20.18 -17.35 -0.36
N THR A 284 -19.07 -17.50 0.37
CA THR A 284 -18.78 -16.78 1.62
C THR A 284 -18.17 -15.39 1.41
N LEU A 285 -17.82 -15.03 0.17
CA LEU A 285 -17.34 -13.70 -0.21
C LEU A 285 -18.28 -13.04 -1.22
N LYS A 286 -18.54 -11.75 -1.01
CA LYS A 286 -19.25 -10.92 -2.00
C LYS A 286 -18.38 -9.74 -2.43
N ALA A 287 -18.48 -9.40 -3.71
CA ALA A 287 -17.91 -8.18 -4.24
C ALA A 287 -18.64 -6.96 -3.65
N THR A 288 -17.89 -5.92 -3.29
CA THR A 288 -18.45 -4.66 -2.77
C THR A 288 -18.08 -3.46 -3.63
N HIS A 289 -16.93 -3.51 -4.31
CA HIS A 289 -16.45 -2.41 -5.12
C HIS A 289 -15.83 -2.90 -6.43
N ARG A 290 -15.96 -2.11 -7.49
CA ARG A 290 -15.30 -2.36 -8.79
C ARG A 290 -14.64 -1.10 -9.36
N SER A 291 -13.55 -1.32 -10.07
CA SER A 291 -12.90 -0.31 -10.89
C SER A 291 -13.79 0.10 -12.06
N LEU A 292 -14.00 1.40 -12.26
CA LEU A 292 -14.70 1.91 -13.46
C LEU A 292 -13.77 2.09 -14.67
N PHE A 293 -12.46 1.89 -14.52
CA PHE A 293 -11.53 1.88 -15.65
C PHE A 293 -11.51 0.54 -16.38
N ASP A 294 -11.66 -0.57 -15.68
CA ASP A 294 -11.44 -1.90 -16.25
C ASP A 294 -12.28 -3.03 -15.64
N ASN A 295 -13.26 -2.71 -14.78
CA ASN A 295 -14.14 -3.66 -14.08
C ASN A 295 -13.46 -4.63 -13.12
N THR A 296 -12.17 -4.47 -12.83
CA THR A 296 -11.48 -5.31 -11.84
C THR A 296 -12.07 -5.12 -10.44
N LEU A 297 -12.03 -6.19 -9.64
CA LEU A 297 -12.52 -6.20 -8.27
C LEU A 297 -11.71 -5.25 -7.39
N GLN A 298 -12.40 -4.44 -6.59
CA GLN A 298 -11.79 -3.43 -5.73
C GLN A 298 -12.15 -3.57 -4.25
N GLY A 299 -13.11 -4.44 -3.92
CA GLY A 299 -13.47 -4.68 -2.54
C GLY A 299 -14.28 -5.95 -2.36
N ILE A 300 -14.08 -6.59 -1.22
CA ILE A 300 -14.75 -7.84 -0.83
C ILE A 300 -15.27 -7.73 0.60
N GLU A 301 -16.30 -8.49 0.91
CA GLU A 301 -16.82 -8.67 2.26
C GLU A 301 -17.20 -10.14 2.50
N ARG A 302 -16.87 -10.64 3.68
CA ARG A 302 -17.32 -11.94 4.16
C ARG A 302 -18.78 -11.89 4.58
N THR A 303 -19.54 -12.89 4.15
CA THR A 303 -20.98 -12.98 4.45
C THR A 303 -21.26 -13.71 5.77
N ASP A 304 -20.29 -14.46 6.27
CA ASP A 304 -20.39 -15.36 7.42
C ASP A 304 -19.62 -14.88 8.66
N CYS A 305 -18.64 -13.98 8.51
CA CYS A 305 -17.86 -13.39 9.60
C CYS A 305 -17.57 -11.89 9.35
N PRO A 306 -17.19 -11.11 10.39
CA PRO A 306 -17.05 -9.66 10.30
C PRO A 306 -15.74 -9.24 9.63
N ALA A 307 -15.54 -9.59 8.36
CA ALA A 307 -14.31 -9.32 7.63
C ALA A 307 -14.56 -8.70 6.26
N PHE A 308 -13.75 -7.72 5.88
CA PHE A 308 -13.82 -7.09 4.57
C PHE A 308 -12.45 -6.55 4.15
N GLY A 309 -12.29 -6.22 2.88
CA GLY A 309 -11.06 -5.61 2.40
C GLY A 309 -11.28 -4.74 1.17
N PHE A 310 -10.36 -3.80 0.97
CA PHE A 310 -10.36 -2.86 -0.15
C PHE A 310 -9.00 -2.88 -0.88
N GLN A 311 -9.02 -2.97 -2.21
CA GLN A 311 -7.82 -3.16 -3.03
C GLN A 311 -6.99 -1.88 -3.20
N GLY A 312 -7.65 -0.72 -3.27
CA GLY A 312 -6.96 0.57 -3.28
C GLY A 312 -6.47 0.99 -1.90
N HIS A 313 -6.13 2.28 -1.77
CA HIS A 313 -5.57 2.87 -0.56
C HIS A 313 -6.54 3.92 0.03
N PRO A 314 -7.44 3.53 0.95
CA PRO A 314 -8.32 4.43 1.69
C PRO A 314 -7.58 5.51 2.48
N GLU A 315 -6.32 5.25 2.84
CA GLU A 315 -5.44 6.19 3.51
C GLU A 315 -4.79 7.21 2.58
N ALA A 316 -4.92 7.02 1.26
CA ALA A 316 -4.26 7.82 0.24
C ALA A 316 -2.76 7.98 0.52
N SER A 317 -2.29 9.20 0.78
CA SER A 317 -0.87 9.53 1.02
C SER A 317 0.08 8.90 -0.02
N PRO A 318 0.07 9.41 -1.27
CA PRO A 318 -0.66 10.60 -1.73
C PRO A 318 -2.06 10.27 -2.29
N GLY A 319 -2.89 11.30 -2.49
CA GLY A 319 -4.10 11.24 -3.32
C GLY A 319 -5.41 11.60 -2.60
N PRO A 320 -6.57 11.28 -3.20
CA PRO A 320 -7.88 11.74 -2.74
C PRO A 320 -8.35 11.03 -1.47
N HIS A 321 -9.15 11.72 -0.66
CA HIS A 321 -9.66 11.20 0.62
C HIS A 321 -11.06 10.56 0.50
N ASP A 322 -11.59 10.38 -0.72
CA ASP A 322 -12.98 9.94 -0.96
C ASP A 322 -13.31 8.58 -0.33
N VAL A 323 -12.29 7.71 -0.19
CA VAL A 323 -12.42 6.33 0.29
C VAL A 323 -12.16 6.21 1.80
N ALA A 324 -11.75 7.29 2.48
CA ALA A 324 -11.51 7.30 3.92
C ALA A 324 -12.66 6.70 4.78
N PRO A 325 -13.95 6.82 4.41
CA PRO A 325 -15.05 6.22 5.17
C PRO A 325 -14.99 4.68 5.33
N VAL A 326 -14.17 3.99 4.53
CA VAL A 326 -13.92 2.55 4.68
C VAL A 326 -13.31 2.22 6.06
N PHE A 327 -12.52 3.13 6.64
CA PHE A 327 -12.04 2.97 8.01
C PHE A 327 -13.16 3.11 9.04
N ASP A 328 -14.11 4.01 8.86
CA ASP A 328 -15.25 4.21 9.78
C ASP A 328 -16.07 2.93 9.89
N ARG A 329 -16.27 2.24 8.77
CA ARG A 329 -16.90 0.92 8.72
C ARG A 329 -16.19 -0.11 9.59
N PHE A 330 -14.84 -0.13 9.61
CA PHE A 330 -14.09 -1.04 10.47
C PHE A 330 -14.37 -0.77 11.95
N ILE A 331 -14.41 0.51 12.34
CA ILE A 331 -14.77 0.92 13.70
C ILE A 331 -16.19 0.48 14.06
N GLU A 332 -17.16 0.68 13.18
CA GLU A 332 -18.55 0.26 13.40
C GLU A 332 -18.67 -1.26 13.59
N ILE A 333 -17.90 -2.05 12.84
CA ILE A 333 -17.87 -3.51 12.98
C ILE A 333 -17.27 -3.90 14.33
N MET A 334 -16.17 -3.26 14.77
CA MET A 334 -15.60 -3.50 16.10
C MET A 334 -16.57 -3.10 17.22
N GLN A 335 -17.28 -1.99 17.08
CA GLN A 335 -18.28 -1.55 18.05
C GLN A 335 -19.43 -2.54 18.22
N LYS A 336 -19.91 -3.15 17.13
CA LYS A 336 -21.01 -4.12 17.15
C LYS A 336 -20.59 -5.49 17.67
N ASN A 337 -19.29 -5.79 17.68
CA ASN A 337 -18.74 -7.08 18.11
C ASN A 337 -18.26 -7.08 19.57
N ARG A 338 -18.42 -5.95 20.27
CA ARG A 338 -18.22 -5.83 21.71
C ARG A 338 -19.44 -6.26 22.51
#